data_AF-A0A509L8Z3-F1
#
_entry.id   AF-A0A509L8Z3-F1
#
_cell.length_a   1.000
_cell.length_b   1.000
_cell.length_c   1.000
_cell.angle_alpha   90.00
_cell.angle_beta   90.00
_cell.angle_gamma   90.00
#
_symmetry.space_group_name_H-M   'P 1'
#
loop_
_entity.id
_entity.type
_entity.pdbx_description
1 polymer ?
#
loop_
_entity_poly.entity_id
_entity_poly.type
_entity_poly.pdbx_seq_one_letter_code
_entity_poly.pdbx_strand_id
1 'polypeptide(L)'
;TDPSERVITKPAILGGGVYLPAFTPNSDICGFGGDSNFYGLYYETGTAYFNPLLPNGSNDVAGEDYKSVKVKIPLGEGMPPPAVGIHAGREKGAKAFLQMSTGEVVEVDIETPFNIKSGLTTWRTN
;
A
#
# COMPACT_ATOMS: atom_id res chain seq x y z
N THR A 1 -15.19 24.50 -2.73
CA THR A 1 -15.09 23.07 -3.06
C THR A 1 -13.74 22.62 -2.60
N ASP A 2 -13.68 21.87 -1.51
CA ASP A 2 -12.41 21.45 -0.93
C ASP A 2 -11.73 20.40 -1.82
N PRO A 3 -10.39 20.34 -1.84
CA PRO A 3 -9.65 19.33 -2.57
C PRO A 3 -10.09 17.90 -2.19
N SER A 4 -10.35 17.08 -3.21
CA SER A 4 -10.68 15.66 -3.01
C SER A 4 -9.49 14.78 -3.39
N GLU A 5 -9.29 13.74 -2.58
CA GLU A 5 -8.38 12.65 -2.88
C GLU A 5 -8.81 11.92 -4.17
N ARG A 6 -7.84 11.55 -5.00
CA ARG A 6 -8.05 10.84 -6.26
C ARG A 6 -6.86 9.97 -6.62
N VAL A 7 -7.11 8.92 -7.38
CA VAL A 7 -6.08 8.04 -7.92
C VAL A 7 -5.76 8.48 -9.34
N ILE A 8 -4.56 9.00 -9.56
CA ILE A 8 -4.08 9.49 -10.86
C ILE A 8 -2.90 8.67 -11.41
N THR A 9 -2.54 7.60 -10.70
CA THR A 9 -1.37 6.76 -10.94
C THR A 9 -1.80 5.32 -11.22
N LYS A 10 -0.92 4.53 -11.85
CA LYS A 10 -1.21 3.12 -12.11
C LYS A 10 -1.13 2.30 -10.80
N PRO A 11 -2.19 1.57 -10.42
CA PRO A 11 -2.15 0.65 -9.28
C PRO A 11 -1.31 -0.58 -9.64
N ALA A 12 -0.79 -1.26 -8.61
CA ALA A 12 -0.12 -2.55 -8.74
C ALA A 12 -0.92 -3.63 -8.01
N ILE A 13 -1.02 -4.81 -8.62
CA ILE A 13 -1.73 -5.96 -8.05
C ILE A 13 -0.71 -7.06 -7.81
N LEU A 14 -0.66 -7.58 -6.58
CA LEU A 14 0.25 -8.65 -6.21
C LEU A 14 -0.36 -9.53 -5.12
N GLY A 15 -0.38 -10.85 -5.36
CA GLY A 15 -0.78 -11.83 -4.34
C GLY A 15 -2.18 -11.64 -3.75
N GLY A 16 -3.14 -11.13 -4.54
CA GLY A 16 -4.50 -10.82 -4.08
C GLY A 16 -4.66 -9.46 -3.40
N GLY A 17 -3.60 -8.67 -3.29
CA GLY A 17 -3.63 -7.29 -2.81
C GLY A 17 -3.57 -6.27 -3.95
N VAL A 18 -4.23 -5.13 -3.77
CA VAL A 18 -4.16 -3.95 -4.64
C VAL A 18 -3.44 -2.85 -3.88
N TYR A 19 -2.35 -2.38 -4.45
CA TYR A 19 -1.50 -1.34 -3.90
C TYR A 19 -1.54 -0.12 -4.81
N LEU A 20 -2.04 0.99 -4.30
CA LEU A 20 -2.24 2.18 -5.09
C LEU A 20 -1.95 3.43 -4.28
N PRO A 21 -1.22 4.42 -4.83
CA PRO A 21 -1.13 5.72 -4.22
C PRO A 21 -2.31 6.59 -4.64
N ALA A 22 -2.77 7.42 -3.73
CA ALA A 22 -3.80 8.42 -3.95
C ALA A 22 -3.24 9.79 -3.60
N PHE A 23 -3.66 10.80 -4.35
CA PHE A 23 -3.16 12.17 -4.23
C PHE A 23 -4.30 13.12 -3.93
N THR A 24 -4.08 13.99 -2.94
CA THR A 24 -4.96 15.08 -2.57
C THR A 24 -4.22 16.39 -2.82
N PRO A 25 -4.62 17.20 -3.82
CA PRO A 25 -3.95 18.47 -4.06
C PRO A 25 -4.20 19.42 -2.89
N ASN A 26 -3.34 20.43 -2.76
CA ASN A 26 -3.58 21.54 -1.87
C ASN A 26 -4.78 22.40 -2.32
N SER A 27 -5.23 23.31 -1.47
CA SER A 27 -6.32 24.25 -1.77
C SER A 27 -5.88 25.44 -2.62
N ASP A 28 -4.58 25.66 -2.76
CA ASP A 28 -4.02 26.77 -3.55
C ASP A 28 -3.67 26.31 -4.97
N ILE A 29 -4.36 26.87 -5.97
CA ILE A 29 -4.13 26.54 -7.39
C ILE A 29 -2.70 26.86 -7.87
N CYS A 30 -2.02 27.80 -7.21
CA CYS A 30 -0.64 28.17 -7.50
C CYS A 30 0.36 27.47 -6.57
N GLY A 31 -0.13 26.80 -5.53
CA GLY A 31 0.69 26.06 -4.59
C GLY A 31 1.22 24.80 -5.23
N PHE A 32 2.52 24.55 -5.10
CA PHE A 32 3.10 23.28 -5.47
C PHE A 32 2.81 22.23 -4.38
N GLY A 33 2.64 20.97 -4.78
CA GLY A 33 2.50 19.85 -3.86
C GLY A 33 1.05 19.45 -3.57
N GLY A 34 0.82 18.98 -2.35
CA GLY A 34 -0.36 18.21 -1.94
C GLY A 34 0.07 16.98 -1.15
N ASP A 35 -0.88 16.25 -0.58
CA ASP A 35 -0.62 15.08 0.25
C ASP A 35 -0.86 13.79 -0.54
N SER A 36 0.03 12.82 -0.34
CA SER A 36 -0.12 11.47 -0.88
C SER A 36 -0.40 10.46 0.21
N ASN A 37 -1.32 9.55 -0.08
CA ASN A 37 -1.59 8.37 0.73
C ASN A 37 -1.33 7.11 -0.08
N PHE A 38 -1.01 6.01 0.60
CA PHE A 38 -0.84 4.69 -0.01
C PHE A 38 -1.88 3.74 0.53
N TYR A 39 -2.62 3.12 -0.38
CA TYR A 39 -3.68 2.17 -0.08
C TYR A 39 -3.22 0.74 -0.32
N GLY A 40 -3.67 -0.15 0.55
CA GLY A 40 -3.53 -1.61 0.45
C GLY A 40 -4.89 -2.25 0.66
N LEU A 41 -5.50 -2.72 -0.43
CA LEU A 41 -6.86 -3.25 -0.45
C LEU A 41 -6.87 -4.72 -0.86
N TYR A 42 -7.88 -5.46 -0.43
CA TYR A 42 -8.13 -6.81 -0.92
C TYR A 42 -8.69 -6.76 -2.35
N TYR A 43 -8.11 -7.53 -3.26
CA TYR A 43 -8.43 -7.46 -4.69
C TYR A 43 -9.88 -7.83 -5.00
N GLU A 44 -10.46 -8.80 -4.29
CA GLU A 44 -11.81 -9.28 -4.62
C GLU A 44 -12.90 -8.33 -4.12
N THR A 45 -12.71 -7.70 -2.96
CA THR A 45 -13.74 -6.87 -2.32
C THR A 45 -13.48 -5.37 -2.39
N GLY A 46 -12.25 -4.96 -2.67
CA GLY A 46 -11.83 -3.56 -2.57
C GLY A 46 -11.82 -3.02 -1.13
N THR A 47 -11.89 -3.89 -0.11
CA THR A 47 -11.93 -3.50 1.32
C THR A 47 -10.65 -3.90 2.05
N ALA A 48 -10.59 -3.65 3.36
CA ALA A 48 -9.56 -4.22 4.21
C ALA A 48 -9.54 -5.75 4.13
N TYR A 49 -8.35 -6.34 4.08
CA TYR A 49 -8.16 -7.77 4.31
C TYR A 49 -8.11 -8.04 5.83
N PHE A 50 -8.43 -9.26 6.24
CA PHE A 50 -8.43 -9.60 7.68
C PHE A 50 -7.02 -9.55 8.30
N ASN A 51 -5.99 -9.81 7.51
CA ASN A 51 -4.60 -9.53 7.89
C ASN A 51 -4.15 -8.18 7.30
N PRO A 52 -3.43 -7.35 8.07
CA PRO A 52 -2.96 -6.06 7.58
C PRO A 52 -1.96 -6.21 6.43
N LEU A 53 -2.23 -5.52 5.31
CA LEU A 53 -1.36 -5.54 4.12
C LEU A 53 -0.27 -4.46 4.15
N LEU A 54 -0.43 -3.47 5.02
CA LEU A 54 0.43 -2.30 5.18
C LEU A 54 1.09 -2.31 6.57
N PRO A 55 2.26 -1.66 6.73
CA PRO A 55 2.94 -1.58 8.01
C PRO A 55 2.11 -0.78 9.02
N ASN A 56 2.21 -1.15 10.30
CA ASN A 56 1.37 -0.58 11.38
C ASN A 56 -0.14 -0.63 11.06
N GLY A 57 -0.53 -1.66 10.30
CA GLY A 57 -1.84 -1.80 9.70
C GLY A 57 -2.94 -2.24 10.66
N SER A 58 -2.71 -2.30 11.97
CA SER A 58 -3.75 -2.57 12.96
C SER A 58 -3.75 -1.52 14.07
N ASN A 59 -4.92 -0.99 14.43
CA ASN A 59 -5.12 -0.26 15.69
C ASN A 59 -5.98 -1.08 16.65
N ASP A 60 -5.63 -1.06 17.92
CA ASP A 60 -6.48 -1.55 18.99
C ASP A 60 -7.68 -0.63 19.13
N VAL A 61 -8.89 -1.19 19.09
CA VAL A 61 -10.11 -0.43 19.32
C VAL A 61 -10.38 -0.43 20.82
N ALA A 62 -10.49 0.76 21.41
CA ALA A 62 -10.52 0.95 22.87
C ALA A 62 -11.56 0.06 23.57
N GLY A 63 -11.05 -0.91 24.34
CA GLY A 63 -11.84 -1.71 25.28
C GLY A 63 -12.16 -3.15 24.86
N GLU A 64 -11.81 -3.59 23.66
CA GLU A 64 -12.09 -4.97 23.21
C GLU A 64 -10.94 -5.59 22.41
N ASP A 65 -10.91 -6.93 22.32
CA ASP A 65 -9.89 -7.77 21.64
C ASP A 65 -9.92 -7.64 20.09
N TYR A 66 -10.60 -6.62 19.56
CA TYR A 66 -10.80 -6.39 18.13
C TYR A 66 -9.74 -5.44 17.56
N LYS A 67 -9.06 -5.90 16.51
CA LYS A 67 -8.07 -5.12 15.75
C LYS A 67 -8.70 -4.52 14.51
N SER A 68 -8.71 -3.20 14.41
CA SER A 68 -9.12 -2.49 13.20
C SER A 68 -7.98 -2.47 12.18
N VAL A 69 -8.22 -2.94 10.95
CA VAL A 69 -7.19 -2.96 9.89
C VAL A 69 -7.18 -1.64 9.13
N LYS A 70 -6.01 -0.97 9.06
CA LYS A 70 -5.81 0.22 8.24
C LYS A 70 -5.63 -0.18 6.78
N VAL A 71 -6.45 0.42 5.94
CA VAL A 71 -6.36 0.30 4.48
C VAL A 71 -5.45 1.33 3.83
N LYS A 72 -5.07 2.38 4.57
CA LYS A 72 -4.25 3.48 4.07
C LYS A 72 -3.21 3.95 5.07
N ILE A 73 -2.07 4.41 4.54
CA ILE A 73 -1.01 5.09 5.28
C ILE A 73 -0.64 6.40 4.57
N PRO A 74 -0.24 7.45 5.29
CA PRO A 74 0.30 8.66 4.66
C PRO A 74 1.69 8.37 4.10
N LEU A 75 1.95 8.83 2.87
CA LEU A 75 3.28 8.86 2.26
C LEU A 75 4.00 10.18 2.51
N GLY A 76 3.26 11.23 2.84
CA GLY A 76 3.76 12.59 3.04
C GLY A 76 3.41 13.53 1.90
N GLU A 77 4.05 14.69 1.89
CA GLU A 77 3.85 15.72 0.87
C GLU A 77 4.50 15.34 -0.47
N GLY A 78 3.85 15.76 -1.54
CA GLY A 78 4.31 15.55 -2.91
C GLY A 78 3.38 14.65 -3.72
N MET A 79 3.58 14.67 -5.04
CA MET A 79 2.85 13.81 -5.95
C MET A 79 3.47 12.40 -5.94
N PRO A 80 2.65 11.34 -5.94
CA PRO A 80 3.17 9.98 -5.97
C PRO A 80 3.71 9.63 -7.35
N PRO A 81 4.53 8.57 -7.48
CA PRO A 81 5.07 8.15 -8.77
C PRO A 81 3.96 7.69 -9.72
N PRO A 82 4.17 7.78 -11.05
CA PRO A 82 3.16 7.39 -12.04
C PRO A 82 2.76 5.90 -11.97
N ALA A 83 3.60 5.05 -11.38
CA ALA A 83 3.33 3.65 -11.10
C ALA A 83 4.05 3.21 -9.82
N VAL A 84 3.49 2.23 -9.10
CA VAL A 84 4.12 1.61 -7.93
C VAL A 84 5.16 0.60 -8.39
N GLY A 85 6.42 0.76 -7.97
CA GLY A 85 7.45 -0.26 -8.15
C GLY A 85 7.37 -1.28 -7.01
N ILE A 86 7.18 -2.56 -7.30
CA ILE A 86 7.16 -3.61 -6.27
C ILE A 86 8.27 -4.61 -6.55
N HIS A 87 9.04 -4.93 -5.51
CA HIS A 87 10.05 -5.98 -5.53
C HIS A 87 9.69 -7.08 -4.52
N ALA A 88 9.62 -8.32 -4.99
CA ALA A 88 9.43 -9.50 -4.14
C ALA A 88 10.73 -10.31 -4.08
N GLY A 89 11.44 -10.22 -2.96
CA GLY A 89 12.72 -10.89 -2.73
C GLY A 89 12.60 -12.20 -1.95
N ARG A 90 13.70 -12.63 -1.31
CA ARG A 90 13.73 -13.84 -0.45
C ARG A 90 13.01 -13.62 0.89
N GLU A 91 12.84 -12.39 1.32
CA GLU A 91 12.16 -11.97 2.56
C GLU A 91 10.64 -12.20 2.53
N LYS A 92 9.98 -12.26 3.69
CA LYS A 92 8.52 -12.44 3.76
C LYS A 92 7.81 -11.19 3.22
N GLY A 93 6.85 -11.37 2.32
CA GLY A 93 6.13 -10.27 1.69
C GLY A 93 6.85 -9.71 0.46
N ALA A 94 6.58 -8.45 0.15
CA ALA A 94 7.23 -7.67 -0.90
C ALA A 94 7.49 -6.24 -0.40
N LYS A 95 8.36 -5.51 -1.09
CA LYS A 95 8.67 -4.11 -0.78
C LYS A 95 8.21 -3.24 -1.94
N ALA A 96 7.41 -2.24 -1.62
CA ALA A 96 7.00 -1.20 -2.56
C ALA A 96 7.96 -0.01 -2.46
N PHE A 97 8.39 0.47 -3.62
CA PHE A 97 9.24 1.65 -3.78
C PHE A 97 8.44 2.75 -4.45
N LEU A 98 8.36 3.90 -3.80
CA LEU A 98 7.59 5.04 -4.24
C LEU A 98 8.51 6.26 -4.34
N GLN A 99 8.84 6.66 -5.57
CA GLN A 99 9.63 7.87 -5.81
C GLN A 99 8.71 9.08 -5.87
N MET A 100 8.72 9.86 -4.79
CA MET A 100 7.88 11.05 -4.65
C MET A 100 8.42 12.19 -5.53
N SER A 101 7.56 13.14 -5.90
CA SER A 101 7.98 14.32 -6.66
C SER A 101 8.99 15.20 -5.92
N THR A 102 9.09 15.06 -4.60
CA THR A 102 10.08 15.71 -3.73
C THR A 102 11.50 15.13 -3.92
N GLY A 103 11.63 14.00 -4.61
CA GLY A 103 12.88 13.25 -4.76
C GLY A 103 13.11 12.21 -3.66
N GLU A 104 12.26 12.18 -2.64
CA GLU A 104 12.30 11.15 -1.60
C GLU A 104 11.83 9.80 -2.15
N VAL A 105 12.54 8.73 -1.79
CA VAL A 105 12.14 7.35 -2.08
C VAL A 105 11.55 6.74 -0.82
N VAL A 106 10.24 6.61 -0.80
CA VAL A 106 9.52 5.98 0.31
C VAL A 106 9.48 4.47 0.06
N GLU A 107 10.01 3.71 1.02
CA GLU A 107 9.97 2.26 1.02
C GLU A 107 8.86 1.77 1.96
N VAL A 108 7.97 0.93 1.44
CA VAL A 108 6.86 0.37 2.21
C VAL A 108 6.91 -1.14 2.13
N ASP A 109 7.07 -1.80 3.29
CA ASP A 109 6.96 -3.26 3.39
C ASP A 109 5.48 -3.66 3.31
N ILE A 110 5.15 -4.44 2.29
CA ILE A 110 3.78 -4.90 2.03
C ILE A 110 3.66 -6.40 2.26
N GLU A 111 2.60 -6.80 2.96
CA GLU A 111 2.19 -8.20 3.03
C GLU A 111 1.10 -8.47 1.98
N THR A 112 1.10 -9.69 1.42
CA THR A 112 0.13 -10.11 0.41
C THR A 112 -0.90 -11.07 1.02
N PRO A 113 -2.18 -10.99 0.64
CA PRO A 113 -3.23 -11.92 1.07
C PRO A 113 -2.90 -13.40 0.82
N PHE A 114 -2.34 -13.67 -0.36
CA PHE A 114 -1.93 -15.01 -0.80
C PHE A 114 -0.41 -15.09 -0.94
N ASN A 115 0.12 -16.32 -0.82
CA ASN A 115 1.54 -16.55 -0.99
C ASN A 115 1.92 -16.39 -2.47
N ILE A 116 2.79 -15.41 -2.75
CA ILE A 116 3.31 -15.13 -4.09
C ILE A 116 4.52 -16.00 -4.47
N LYS A 117 5.02 -16.82 -3.54
CA LYS A 117 6.18 -17.66 -3.73
C LYS A 117 5.79 -19.11 -3.96
N SER A 118 6.43 -19.73 -4.94
CA SER A 118 6.35 -21.17 -5.17
C SER A 118 7.03 -21.91 -4.03
N GLY A 119 6.35 -22.90 -3.46
CA GLY A 119 6.97 -23.88 -2.56
C GLY A 119 7.71 -24.97 -3.32
N LEU A 120 8.72 -25.59 -2.70
CA LEU A 120 9.33 -26.80 -3.24
C LEU A 120 8.48 -28.00 -2.81
N THR A 121 7.74 -28.60 -3.75
CA THR A 121 7.11 -29.91 -3.53
C THR A 121 8.04 -30.98 -4.10
N THR A 122 8.73 -31.72 -3.21
CA THR A 122 9.51 -32.89 -3.60
C THR A 122 8.70 -34.16 -3.36
N TRP A 123 8.82 -35.13 -4.27
CA TRP A 123 8.11 -36.42 -4.24
C TRP A 123 8.90 -37.53 -3.52
N ARG A 124 10.11 -37.23 -3.03
CA ARG A 124 10.91 -38.14 -2.22
C ARG A 124 11.06 -37.59 -0.80
N THR A 125 10.30 -38.17 0.12
CA THR A 125 10.62 -38.19 1.54
C THR A 125 11.68 -39.26 1.77
N ASN A 126 12.84 -38.86 2.30
CA ASN A 126 13.61 -39.69 3.21
C ASN A 126 14.48 -38.79 4.08
#